data_AF-A0A3D1LGC4-F1
#
_entry.id   AF-A0A3D1LGC4-F1
#
_cell.length_a   1.000
_cell.length_b   1.000
_cell.length_c   1.000
_cell.angle_alpha   90.00
_cell.angle_beta   90.00
_cell.angle_gamma   90.00
#
_symmetry.space_group_name_H-M   'P 1'
#
loop_
_entity.id
_entity.type
_entity.pdbx_description
1 polymer ?
#
loop_
_entity_poly.entity_id
_entity_poly.type
_entity_poly.pdbx_seq_one_letter_code
_entity_poly.pdbx_strand_id
1 'polypeptide(L)'
;PVKHYALVAGFNEIGESIEETVHREVLEETGLRVRNLRFYKSQPWVFTDTLLFGFFAELDGSDKITVQEDELSEAGWFYRSEIPEDRTHLSLTGEMMEQFRKGLA
;
A
#
# COMPACT_ATOMS: atom_id res chain seq x y z
N PRO A 1 20.34 8.36 -7.41
CA PRO A 1 19.92 7.45 -6.32
C PRO A 1 18.62 6.72 -6.71
N VAL A 2 18.60 5.39 -6.68
CA VAL A 2 17.38 4.62 -6.91
C VAL A 2 16.50 4.80 -5.67
N LYS A 3 15.36 5.46 -5.79
CA LYS A 3 14.36 5.52 -4.71
C LYS A 3 13.53 4.23 -4.78
N HIS A 4 13.48 3.49 -3.68
CA HIS A 4 12.65 2.29 -3.56
C HIS A 4 11.34 2.66 -2.90
N TYR A 5 10.32 2.96 -3.71
CA TYR A 5 8.96 3.16 -3.20
C TYR A 5 8.29 1.82 -2.92
N ALA A 6 7.48 1.78 -1.87
CA ALA A 6 6.61 0.67 -1.52
C ALA A 6 5.19 1.19 -1.30
N LEU A 7 4.23 0.28 -1.19
CA LEU A 7 2.88 0.59 -0.74
C LEU A 7 2.89 0.77 0.79
N VAL A 8 1.96 1.59 1.30
CA VAL A 8 1.65 1.69 2.74
C VAL A 8 1.32 0.30 3.28
N ALA A 9 1.91 -0.07 4.41
CA ALA A 9 1.76 -1.40 4.99
C ALA A 9 2.18 -1.42 6.45
N GLY A 10 1.34 -2.00 7.31
CA GLY A 10 1.69 -2.28 8.69
C GLY A 10 1.06 -3.57 9.21
N PHE A 11 1.27 -3.84 10.49
CA PHE A 11 0.84 -5.06 11.13
C PHE A 11 -0.62 -4.94 11.60
N ASN A 12 -1.39 -6.02 11.43
CA ASN A 12 -2.72 -6.11 12.02
C ASN A 12 -2.61 -6.24 13.54
N GLU A 13 -3.38 -5.41 14.26
CA GLU A 13 -3.39 -5.40 15.72
C GLU A 13 -4.46 -6.32 16.32
N ILE A 14 -4.28 -6.68 17.60
CA ILE A 14 -5.24 -7.53 18.30
C ILE A 14 -6.57 -6.81 18.45
N GLY A 15 -7.64 -7.43 17.95
CA GLY A 15 -8.99 -6.87 18.01
C GLY A 15 -9.35 -6.01 16.81
N GLU A 16 -8.46 -5.91 15.82
CA GLU A 16 -8.66 -5.20 14.57
C GLU A 16 -8.96 -6.18 13.42
N SER A 17 -9.94 -5.89 12.58
CA SER A 17 -10.11 -6.56 11.28
C SER A 17 -9.01 -6.13 10.31
N ILE A 18 -8.77 -6.91 9.26
CA ILE A 18 -7.76 -6.55 8.25
C ILE A 18 -8.13 -5.23 7.56
N GLU A 19 -9.42 -4.99 7.32
CA GLU A 19 -9.92 -3.76 6.74
C GLU A 19 -9.69 -2.55 7.66
N GLU A 20 -9.91 -2.70 8.97
CA GLU A 20 -9.62 -1.65 9.96
C GLU A 20 -8.13 -1.32 9.98
N THR A 21 -7.24 -2.33 9.88
CA THR A 21 -5.79 -2.11 9.76
C THR A 21 -5.46 -1.24 8.56
N VAL A 22 -6.07 -1.49 7.39
CA VAL A 22 -5.82 -0.65 6.21
C VAL A 22 -6.25 0.79 6.46
N HIS A 23 -7.39 1.02 7.10
CA HIS A 23 -7.83 2.37 7.43
C HIS A 23 -6.91 3.07 8.42
N ARG A 24 -6.43 2.36 9.45
CA ARG A 24 -5.53 2.89 10.47
C ARG A 24 -4.16 3.23 9.89
N GLU A 25 -3.49 2.26 9.26
CA GLU A 25 -2.13 2.43 8.72
C GLU A 25 -2.07 3.56 7.67
N VAL A 26 -3.07 3.63 6.77
CA VAL A 26 -3.12 4.74 5.79
C VAL A 26 -3.29 6.09 6.46
N LEU A 27 -4.10 6.17 7.51
CA LEU A 27 -4.30 7.40 8.26
C LEU A 27 -3.06 7.81 9.06
N GLU A 28 -2.40 6.85 9.72
CA GLU A 28 -1.21 7.08 10.54
C GLU A 28 -0.03 7.52 9.66
N GLU A 29 0.32 6.73 8.64
CA GLU A 29 1.50 6.97 7.82
C GLU A 29 1.37 8.19 6.90
N THR A 30 0.16 8.47 6.39
CA THR A 30 -0.04 9.47 5.32
C THR A 30 -1.05 10.57 5.63
N GLY A 31 -1.79 10.48 6.73
CA GLY A 31 -2.88 11.40 7.06
C GLY A 31 -4.10 11.30 6.15
N LEU A 32 -4.13 10.33 5.22
CA LEU A 32 -5.20 10.15 4.26
C LEU A 32 -6.30 9.24 4.82
N ARG A 33 -7.49 9.34 4.24
CA ARG A 33 -8.57 8.39 4.47
C ARG A 33 -8.89 7.67 3.17
N VAL A 34 -9.28 6.41 3.29
CA VAL A 34 -9.65 5.58 2.16
C VAL A 34 -11.04 4.98 2.36
N ARG A 35 -11.66 4.59 1.25
CA ARG A 35 -12.94 3.90 1.19
C ARG A 35 -12.94 2.87 0.06
N ASN A 36 -14.03 2.11 -0.06
CA ASN A 36 -14.22 1.11 -1.11
C ASN A 36 -13.05 0.11 -1.18
N LEU A 37 -12.62 -0.38 -0.01
CA LEU A 37 -11.58 -1.41 0.09
C LEU A 37 -11.96 -2.63 -0.75
N ARG A 38 -11.08 -3.02 -1.64
CA ARG A 38 -11.19 -4.23 -2.47
C ARG A 38 -10.01 -5.13 -2.16
N PHE A 39 -10.28 -6.23 -1.47
CA PHE A 39 -9.29 -7.28 -1.28
C PHE A 39 -8.82 -7.79 -2.66
N TYR A 40 -7.51 -7.86 -2.84
CA TYR A 40 -6.88 -8.34 -4.06
C TYR A 40 -6.36 -9.77 -3.89
N LYS A 41 -5.44 -9.94 -2.95
CA LYS A 41 -4.66 -11.18 -2.80
C LYS A 41 -3.99 -11.22 -1.44
N SER A 42 -3.72 -12.42 -0.93
CA SER A 42 -2.79 -12.63 0.17
C SER A 42 -1.53 -13.34 -0.32
N GLN A 43 -0.39 -13.02 0.29
CA GLN A 43 0.89 -13.64 -0.03
C GLN A 43 1.65 -13.99 1.25
N PRO A 44 2.01 -15.25 1.49
CA PRO A 44 2.96 -15.60 2.54
C PRO A 44 4.31 -14.95 2.24
N TRP A 45 4.82 -14.16 3.17
CA TRP A 45 6.14 -13.58 3.04
C TRP A 45 7.17 -14.54 3.63
N VAL A 46 7.74 -15.37 2.76
CA VAL A 46 8.64 -16.49 3.10
C VAL A 46 9.88 -16.09 3.90
N PHE A 47 10.19 -14.80 3.99
CA PHE A 47 11.33 -14.30 4.73
C PHE A 47 11.03 -13.94 6.19
N THR A 48 9.77 -13.77 6.60
CA THR A 48 9.46 -13.26 7.96
C THR A 48 8.28 -13.93 8.68
N ASP A 49 7.85 -15.14 8.32
CA ASP A 49 6.69 -15.81 8.94
C ASP A 49 5.41 -14.94 8.98
N THR A 50 5.29 -13.95 8.09
CA THR A 50 4.15 -13.05 7.99
C THR A 50 3.28 -13.39 6.79
N LEU A 51 2.01 -13.00 6.87
CA LEU A 51 1.06 -13.09 5.77
C LEU A 51 0.65 -11.68 5.35
N LEU A 52 0.95 -11.33 4.10
CA LEU A 52 0.55 -10.04 3.52
C LEU A 52 -0.87 -10.14 2.99
N PHE A 53 -1.64 -9.07 3.15
CA PHE A 53 -2.96 -8.90 2.54
C PHE A 53 -2.98 -7.60 1.75
N GLY A 54 -3.19 -7.70 0.45
CA GLY A 54 -3.19 -6.57 -0.47
C GLY A 54 -4.60 -6.06 -0.74
N PHE A 55 -4.78 -4.74 -0.65
CA PHE A 55 -6.03 -4.06 -0.95
C PHE A 55 -5.83 -2.94 -1.97
N PHE A 56 -6.79 -2.78 -2.87
CA PHE A 56 -6.98 -1.53 -3.59
C PHE A 56 -8.04 -0.70 -2.87
N ALA A 57 -7.86 0.61 -2.87
CA ALA A 57 -8.76 1.53 -2.20
C ALA A 57 -8.88 2.84 -2.99
N GLU A 58 -9.90 3.62 -2.65
CA GLU A 58 -10.12 4.95 -3.20
C GLU A 58 -9.92 6.00 -2.12
N LEU A 59 -9.29 7.12 -2.47
CA LEU A 59 -9.15 8.26 -1.58
C LEU A 59 -10.54 8.75 -1.14
N ASP A 60 -10.68 9.03 0.15
CA ASP A 60 -11.87 9.61 0.77
C ASP A 60 -11.57 11.00 1.33
N GLY A 61 -12.00 12.04 0.63
CA GLY A 61 -11.83 13.43 1.05
C GLY A 61 -10.55 14.09 0.53
N SER A 62 -9.74 14.62 1.44
CA SER A 62 -8.55 15.44 1.13
C SER A 62 -7.40 14.61 0.57
N ASP A 63 -6.75 15.08 -0.48
CA ASP A 63 -5.53 14.50 -1.08
C ASP A 63 -4.23 14.99 -0.43
N LYS A 64 -4.32 15.87 0.57
CA LYS A 64 -3.15 16.35 1.31
C LYS A 64 -2.51 15.23 2.13
N ILE A 65 -1.33 14.79 1.68
CA ILE A 65 -0.46 13.88 2.42
C ILE A 65 0.20 14.62 3.59
N THR A 66 0.17 14.00 4.77
CA THR A 66 0.93 14.40 5.95
C THR A 66 1.72 13.19 6.40
N VAL A 67 3.03 13.19 6.15
CA VAL A 67 3.91 12.05 6.41
C VAL A 67 4.22 11.96 7.90
N GLN A 68 4.10 10.77 8.47
CA GLN A 68 4.67 10.48 9.77
C GLN A 68 6.19 10.27 9.63
N GLU A 69 6.96 11.30 10.01
CA GLU A 69 8.42 11.34 9.77
C GLU A 69 9.21 10.23 10.49
N ASP A 70 8.64 9.62 11.54
CA ASP A 70 9.27 8.52 12.28
C ASP A 70 9.22 7.17 11.51
N GLU A 71 8.31 7.02 10.54
CA GLU A 71 8.09 5.77 9.80
C GLU A 71 8.41 5.89 8.30
N LEU A 72 8.08 7.04 7.69
CA LEU A 72 8.23 7.26 6.26
C LEU A 72 9.23 8.37 5.95
N SER A 73 10.18 8.07 5.06
CA SER A 73 11.11 9.07 4.54
C SER A 73 10.47 10.03 3.53
N GLU A 74 9.49 9.56 2.77
CA GLU A 74 8.76 10.32 1.75
C GLU A 74 7.47 9.58 1.36
N ALA A 75 6.39 10.32 1.11
CA ALA A 75 5.18 9.80 0.47
C ALA A 75 4.71 10.78 -0.59
N GLY A 76 4.09 10.27 -1.65
CA GLY A 76 3.69 11.08 -2.79
C GLY A 76 2.60 10.43 -3.62
N TRP A 77 1.89 11.27 -4.37
CA TRP A 77 0.99 10.83 -5.42
C TRP A 77 1.77 10.60 -6.71
N PHE A 78 1.51 9.47 -7.37
CA PHE A 78 2.16 9.11 -8.62
C PHE A 78 1.12 8.76 -9.67
N TYR A 79 1.32 9.25 -10.88
CA TYR A 79 0.56 8.80 -12.05
C TYR A 79 0.95 7.38 -12.41
N ARG A 80 0.00 6.63 -13.00
CA ARG A 80 0.25 5.25 -13.49
C ARG A 80 1.48 5.18 -14.41
N SER A 81 1.73 6.23 -15.21
CA SER A 81 2.90 6.32 -16.11
C SER A 81 4.25 6.44 -15.41
N GLU A 82 4.26 6.84 -14.14
CA GLU A 82 5.48 7.04 -13.34
C GLU A 82 5.89 5.77 -12.58
N ILE A 83 4.99 4.79 -12.48
CA ILE A 83 5.25 3.52 -11.80
C ILE A 83 6.21 2.68 -12.67
N PRO A 84 7.38 2.29 -12.13
CA PRO A 84 8.30 1.44 -12.86
C PRO A 84 7.67 0.06 -13.10
N GLU A 85 7.97 -0.52 -14.26
CA GLU A 85 7.57 -1.89 -14.58
C GLU A 85 8.19 -2.88 -13.59
N ASP A 86 7.36 -3.66 -12.88
CA ASP A 86 7.86 -4.80 -12.12
C ASP A 86 8.15 -5.96 -13.08
N ARG A 87 9.42 -6.37 -13.12
CA ARG A 87 9.91 -7.47 -13.96
C ARG A 87 10.07 -8.78 -13.22
N THR A 88 9.88 -8.76 -11.91
CA THR A 88 10.18 -9.91 -11.03
C THR A 88 8.92 -10.67 -10.63
N HIS A 89 7.81 -9.97 -10.38
CA HIS A 89 6.56 -10.54 -9.89
C HIS A 89 6.73 -11.41 -8.62
N LEU A 90 7.75 -11.09 -7.82
CA LEU A 90 8.08 -11.85 -6.61
C LEU A 90 7.36 -11.32 -5.38
N SER A 91 7.11 -10.01 -5.31
CA SER A 91 6.45 -9.36 -4.18
C SER A 91 5.04 -8.92 -4.53
N LEU A 92 4.14 -9.02 -3.56
CA LEU A 92 2.77 -8.54 -3.67
C LEU A 92 2.73 -7.05 -4.00
N THR A 93 3.63 -6.26 -3.40
CA THR A 93 3.83 -4.84 -3.71
C THR A 93 4.10 -4.61 -5.20
N GLY A 94 5.09 -5.32 -5.77
CA GLY A 94 5.44 -5.19 -7.18
C GLY A 94 4.30 -5.61 -8.11
N GLU A 95 3.66 -6.74 -7.80
CA GLU A 95 2.51 -7.25 -8.54
C GLU A 95 1.35 -6.25 -8.55
N MET A 96 0.98 -5.70 -7.39
CA MET A 96 -0.11 -4.73 -7.27
C MET A 96 0.19 -3.41 -7.99
N MET A 97 1.42 -2.90 -7.85
CA MET A 97 1.87 -1.71 -8.59
C MET A 97 1.79 -1.94 -10.11
N GLU A 98 2.12 -3.13 -10.59
CA GLU A 98 2.02 -3.50 -12.01
C GLU A 98 0.55 -3.63 -12.48
N GLN A 99 -0.33 -4.22 -11.68
CA GLN A 99 -1.78 -4.27 -12.00
C GLN A 99 -2.37 -2.87 -12.10
N PHE A 100 -2.01 -1.99 -11.17
CA PHE A 100 -2.41 -0.59 -11.22
C PHE A 100 -1.78 0.12 -12.42
N ARG A 101 -0.49 -0.07 -12.72
CA ARG A 101 0.15 0.50 -13.93
C ARG A 101 -0.59 0.10 -15.22
N LYS A 102 -1.04 -1.14 -15.32
CA LYS A 102 -1.76 -1.70 -16.48
C LYS A 102 -3.23 -1.30 -16.59
N GLY A 103 -3.81 -0.65 -15.58
CA GLY A 103 -5.25 -0.30 -15.60
C GLY A 103 -6.17 -1.47 -15.27
N LEU A 104 -5.66 -2.55 -14.67
CA LEU A 104 -6.42 -3.75 -14.33
C LEU A 104 -6.98 -3.71 -12.91
N ALA A 105 -6.63 -2.66 -12.13
CA ALA A 105 -7.06 -2.39 -10.77
C ALA A 105 -7.37 -0.91 -10.52
#